data_AF-A0A7X8QQ90-F1
#
_entry.id   AF-A0A7X8QQ90-F1
#
_cell.length_a   1.000
_cell.length_b   1.000
_cell.length_c   1.000
_cell.angle_alpha   90.00
_cell.angle_beta   90.00
_cell.angle_gamma   90.00
#
_symmetry.space_group_name_H-M   'P 1'
#
loop_
_entity.id
_entity.type
_entity.pdbx_description
1 polymer ?
#
loop_
_entity_poly.entity_id
_entity_poly.type
_entity_poly.pdbx_seq_one_letter_code
_entity_poly.pdbx_strand_id
1 'polypeptide(L)'
;ISFVHFKDLKEVPEGQGEYTALSGKKYEGTILGEGQVPMENILSFLASSGYKGYVSIEYEGTTEPFEGTAKSIAFTKNLIASYH
;
A
#
# COMPACT_ATOMS: atom_id res chain seq x y z
N ILE A 1 9.83 6.33 13.86
CA ILE A 1 9.67 6.00 12.43
C ILE A 1 10.33 7.11 11.64
N SER A 2 11.37 6.82 10.84
CA SER A 2 12.10 7.82 10.06
C SER A 2 11.56 7.97 8.63
N PHE A 3 11.14 6.86 8.00
CA PHE A 3 10.60 6.84 6.65
C PHE A 3 9.56 5.73 6.50
N VAL A 4 8.57 5.93 5.62
CA VAL A 4 7.43 5.02 5.43
C VAL A 4 7.23 4.78 3.95
N HIS A 5 7.17 3.51 3.56
CA HIS A 5 6.74 3.09 2.23
C HIS A 5 5.28 2.63 2.30
N PHE A 6 4.46 3.15 1.40
CA PHE A 6 3.13 2.64 1.11
C PHE A 6 3.24 1.73 -0.10
N LYS A 7 3.02 0.45 0.17
CA LYS A 7 2.96 -0.65 -0.77
C LYS A 7 1.77 -1.51 -0.36
N ASP A 8 0.97 -1.92 -1.33
CA ASP A 8 -0.21 -2.73 -1.08
C ASP A 8 -0.09 -4.08 -1.76
N LEU A 9 -0.67 -5.09 -1.11
CA LEU A 9 -0.53 -6.50 -1.48
C LEU A 9 -1.91 -7.13 -1.49
N LYS A 10 -2.20 -7.92 -2.52
CA LYS A 10 -3.40 -8.75 -2.59
C LYS A 10 -3.04 -10.22 -2.64
N GLU A 11 -3.82 -11.06 -1.97
CA GLU A 11 -3.72 -12.51 -2.04
C GLU A 11 -4.09 -12.97 -3.45
N VAL A 12 -3.30 -13.90 -3.98
CA VAL A 12 -3.50 -14.49 -5.31
C VAL A 12 -3.48 -16.02 -5.22
N PRO A 13 -4.01 -16.72 -6.25
CA PRO A 13 -3.98 -18.17 -6.28
C PRO A 13 -2.58 -18.76 -6.16
N GLU A 14 -2.51 -20.02 -5.72
CA GLU A 14 -1.26 -20.76 -5.68
C GLU A 14 -0.61 -20.84 -7.08
N GLY A 15 0.72 -20.73 -7.12
CA GLY A 15 1.48 -20.66 -8.38
C GLY A 15 1.49 -19.28 -9.05
N GLN A 16 0.77 -18.30 -8.51
CA GLN A 16 0.84 -16.89 -8.92
C GLN A 16 1.54 -16.04 -7.83
N GLY A 17 1.83 -14.79 -8.16
CA GLY A 17 2.39 -13.80 -7.25
C GLY A 17 3.87 -13.98 -6.90
N GLU A 18 4.49 -12.87 -6.54
CA GLU A 18 5.93 -12.79 -6.28
C GLU A 18 6.28 -13.09 -4.81
N TYR A 19 5.32 -12.94 -3.90
CA TYR A 19 5.53 -13.11 -2.47
C TYR A 19 4.84 -14.36 -1.93
N THR A 20 5.50 -15.02 -0.97
CA THR A 20 4.97 -16.20 -0.28
C THR A 20 5.02 -15.96 1.22
N ALA A 21 3.87 -15.98 1.88
CA ALA A 21 3.78 -15.88 3.33
C ALA A 21 4.22 -17.18 4.01
N LEU A 22 4.53 -17.11 5.31
CA LEU A 22 4.87 -18.30 6.12
C LEU A 22 3.75 -19.35 6.15
N SER A 23 2.51 -18.95 5.90
CA SER A 23 1.34 -19.84 5.77
C SER A 23 1.24 -20.55 4.42
N GLY A 24 2.12 -20.25 3.47
CA GLY A 24 2.06 -20.76 2.08
C GLY A 24 1.18 -19.91 1.14
N LYS A 25 0.42 -18.95 1.68
CA LYS A 25 -0.38 -18.03 0.86
C LYS A 25 0.49 -17.18 -0.06
N LYS A 26 -0.01 -16.92 -1.26
CA LYS A 26 0.66 -16.14 -2.30
C LYS A 26 0.13 -14.72 -2.36
N TYR A 27 1.01 -13.76 -2.62
CA TYR A 27 0.66 -12.35 -2.75
C TYR A 27 1.41 -11.70 -3.90
N GLU A 28 0.81 -10.67 -4.49
CA GLU A 28 1.46 -9.78 -5.44
C GLU A 28 1.19 -8.31 -5.08
N GLY A 29 2.06 -7.43 -5.57
CA GLY A 29 1.85 -5.99 -5.50
C GLY A 29 0.57 -5.57 -6.21
N THR A 30 -0.10 -4.56 -5.68
CA THR A 30 -1.30 -3.98 -6.31
C THR A 30 -1.36 -2.47 -6.10
N ILE A 31 -2.31 -1.83 -6.78
CA ILE A 31 -2.59 -0.41 -6.62
C ILE A 31 -2.99 -0.15 -5.17
N LEU A 32 -2.48 0.93 -4.57
CA LEU A 32 -2.82 1.26 -3.18
C LEU A 32 -4.34 1.41 -3.01
N GLY A 33 -4.91 0.70 -2.04
CA GLY A 33 -6.35 0.67 -1.77
C GLY A 33 -7.11 -0.46 -2.47
N GLU A 34 -6.46 -1.22 -3.34
CA GLU A 34 -7.03 -2.42 -3.97
C GLU A 34 -6.54 -3.73 -3.32
N GLY A 35 -5.63 -3.64 -2.34
CA GLY A 35 -5.11 -4.79 -1.62
C GLY A 35 -5.67 -4.94 -0.20
N GLN A 36 -4.90 -5.64 0.62
CA GLN A 36 -5.29 -6.05 1.97
C GLN A 36 -4.48 -5.35 3.07
N VAL A 37 -3.54 -4.48 2.72
CA VAL A 37 -2.80 -3.71 3.72
C VAL A 37 -3.74 -2.67 4.34
N PRO A 38 -3.88 -2.61 5.68
CA PRO A 38 -4.87 -1.74 6.33
C PRO A 38 -4.37 -0.28 6.42
N MET A 39 -4.32 0.40 5.28
CA MET A 39 -3.71 1.73 5.11
C MET A 39 -4.33 2.81 6.00
N GLU A 40 -5.64 2.79 6.22
CA GLU A 40 -6.33 3.70 7.15
C GLU A 40 -5.80 3.55 8.59
N ASN A 41 -5.72 2.32 9.08
CA ASN A 41 -5.23 2.05 10.44
C ASN A 41 -3.76 2.45 10.59
N ILE A 42 -2.95 2.22 9.55
CA ILE A 42 -1.54 2.62 9.52
C ILE A 42 -1.43 4.14 9.58
N LEU A 43 -2.21 4.87 8.76
CA LEU A 43 -2.17 6.33 8.76
C LEU A 43 -2.64 6.93 10.09
N SER A 44 -3.71 6.37 10.67
CA SER A 44 -4.19 6.73 12.01
C SER A 44 -3.10 6.56 13.08
N PHE A 45 -2.41 5.42 13.07
CA PHE A 45 -1.30 5.15 13.98
C PHE A 45 -0.11 6.11 13.77
N LEU A 46 0.27 6.38 12.52
CA LEU A 46 1.31 7.35 12.20
C LEU A 46 0.95 8.74 12.75
N ALA A 47 -0.27 9.20 12.50
CA ALA A 47 -0.77 10.47 13.01
C ALA A 47 -0.76 10.52 14.54
N SER A 48 -1.27 9.48 15.22
CA SER A 48 -1.30 9.43 16.69
C SER A 48 0.08 9.33 17.33
N SER A 49 1.07 8.79 16.62
CA SER A 49 2.48 8.73 17.05
C SER A 49 3.24 10.04 16.86
N GLY A 50 2.61 11.07 16.29
CA GLY A 50 3.24 12.35 15.99
C GLY A 50 4.17 12.30 14.78
N TYR A 51 4.03 11.31 13.88
CA TYR A 51 4.81 11.26 12.65
C TYR A 51 4.48 12.46 11.75
N LYS A 52 5.52 13.16 11.29
CA LYS A 52 5.42 14.35 10.40
C LYS A 52 6.22 14.18 9.10
N GLY A 53 6.68 12.98 8.82
CA GLY A 53 7.45 12.67 7.60
C GLY A 53 6.56 12.37 6.39
N TYR A 54 7.19 11.95 5.31
CA TYR A 54 6.51 11.60 4.07
C TYR A 54 5.97 10.16 4.09
N VAL A 55 4.83 9.97 3.46
CA VAL A 55 4.40 8.66 2.96
C VAL A 55 4.92 8.53 1.53
N SER A 56 5.88 7.65 1.33
CA SER A 56 6.47 7.37 0.00
C SER A 56 5.71 6.24 -0.67
N ILE A 57 5.22 6.44 -1.88
CA ILE A 57 4.52 5.39 -2.63
C ILE A 57 5.57 4.50 -3.31
N GLU A 58 5.46 3.18 -3.08
CA GLU A 58 6.24 2.16 -3.77
C GLU A 58 5.24 1.22 -4.48
N TYR A 59 5.08 1.43 -5.79
CA TYR A 59 4.20 0.63 -6.62
C TYR A 59 4.97 -0.50 -7.31
N GLU A 60 4.49 -1.72 -7.15
CA GLU A 60 5.08 -2.96 -7.66
C GLU A 60 4.01 -3.93 -8.18
N GLY A 61 2.91 -3.41 -8.71
CA GLY A 61 1.82 -4.21 -9.24
C GLY A 61 1.96 -4.54 -10.72
N THR A 62 0.99 -5.30 -11.23
CA THR A 62 0.94 -5.79 -12.61
C THR A 62 0.24 -4.84 -13.60
N THR A 63 -0.37 -3.76 -13.11
CA THR A 63 -0.91 -2.70 -13.99
C THR A 63 0.24 -1.92 -14.62
N GLU A 64 -0.01 -1.29 -15.77
CA GLU A 64 0.95 -0.40 -16.39
C GLU A 64 1.50 0.60 -15.34
N PRO A 65 2.84 0.76 -15.23
CA PRO A 65 3.44 1.48 -14.10
C PRO A 65 2.96 2.91 -13.92
N PHE A 66 2.76 3.67 -15.00
CA PHE A 66 2.28 5.04 -14.90
C PHE A 66 0.83 5.09 -14.38
N GLU A 67 -0.05 4.27 -14.94
CA GLU A 67 -1.44 4.14 -14.49
C GLU A 67 -1.53 3.69 -13.02
N GLY A 68 -0.83 2.62 -12.66
CA GLY A 68 -0.85 2.06 -11.30
C GLY A 68 -0.33 3.05 -10.26
N THR A 69 0.74 3.77 -10.59
CA THR A 69 1.28 4.84 -9.74
C THR A 69 0.31 6.01 -9.63
N ALA A 70 -0.30 6.46 -10.73
CA ALA A 70 -1.24 7.58 -10.73
C ALA A 70 -2.48 7.26 -9.86
N LYS A 71 -3.04 6.05 -9.97
CA LYS A 71 -4.16 5.59 -9.14
C LYS A 71 -3.77 5.53 -7.66
N SER A 72 -2.59 5.03 -7.36
CA SER A 72 -2.05 4.97 -5.99
C SER A 72 -1.91 6.37 -5.37
N ILE A 73 -1.41 7.35 -6.12
CA ILE A 73 -1.33 8.76 -5.68
C ILE A 73 -2.72 9.31 -5.39
N ALA A 74 -3.70 9.05 -6.26
CA ALA A 74 -5.08 9.52 -6.07
C ALA A 74 -5.70 8.95 -4.79
N PHE A 75 -5.56 7.64 -4.56
CA PHE A 75 -6.00 6.98 -3.33
C PHE A 75 -5.33 7.59 -2.10
N THR A 76 -4.00 7.71 -2.08
CA THR A 76 -3.27 8.25 -0.92
C THR A 76 -3.65 9.69 -0.62
N LYS A 77 -3.86 10.54 -1.63
CA LYS A 77 -4.35 11.92 -1.43
C LYS A 77 -5.71 11.96 -0.75
N ASN A 78 -6.65 11.14 -1.23
CA ASN A 78 -7.98 11.07 -0.63
C ASN A 78 -7.92 10.54 0.81
N LEU A 79 -7.11 9.51 1.04
CA LEU A 79 -6.91 8.94 2.37
C LEU A 79 -6.34 9.97 3.35
N ILE A 80 -5.33 10.74 2.97
CA ILE A 80 -4.74 11.78 3.82
C ILE A 80 -5.70 12.96 4.05
N ALA A 81 -6.50 13.32 3.04
CA ALA A 81 -7.48 14.41 3.17
C ALA A 81 -8.50 14.16 4.31
N SER A 82 -8.76 12.90 4.64
CA SER A 82 -9.61 12.46 5.75
C SER A 82 -9.02 12.70 7.15
N TYR A 83 -7.74 13.05 7.26
CA TYR A 83 -7.00 13.25 8.52
C TYR A 83 -6.61 14.73 8.76
N HIS A 84 -7.32 15.67 8.11
CA HIS A 84 -7.20 17.12 8.32
C HIS A 84 -8.30 17.68 9.21
#